data_AF-A0A7W0QT74-F1
#
_entry.id   AF-A0A7W0QT74-F1
#
_cell.length_a   1.000
_cell.length_b   1.000
_cell.length_c   1.000
_cell.angle_alpha   90.00
_cell.angle_beta   90.00
_cell.angle_gamma   90.00
#
_symmetry.space_group_name_H-M   'P 1'
#
loop_
_entity.id
_entity.type
_entity.pdbx_description
1 polymer ?
#
loop_
_entity_poly.entity_id
_entity_poly.type
_entity_poly.pdbx_seq_one_letter_code
_entity_poly.pdbx_strand_id
1 'polypeptide(L)' 'PVVVGGIVPDADARRLLKLGVAQVFTPKDFGINDIMDEIVTVIRKAHSLD' A
#
# COMPACT_ATOMS: atom_id res chain seq x y z
N PRO A 1 4.39 8.61 -4.24
CA PRO A 1 3.19 7.73 -4.25
C PRO A 1 2.43 7.91 -2.93
N VAL A 2 1.12 7.56 -2.88
CA VAL A 2 0.33 7.61 -1.64
C VAL A 2 0.04 6.18 -1.18
N VAL A 3 0.31 5.88 0.08
CA VAL A 3 0.03 4.59 0.74
C VAL A 3 -0.88 4.86 1.94
N VAL A 4 -1.90 4.04 2.14
CA VAL A 4 -2.84 4.17 3.26
C VAL A 4 -2.68 2.99 4.21
N GLY A 5 -2.67 3.26 5.51
CA GLY A 5 -2.60 2.24 6.56
C GLY A 5 -3.69 2.42 7.62
N GLY A 6 -4.07 1.35 8.29
CA GLY A 6 -4.98 1.37 9.45
C GLY A 6 -6.18 0.44 9.28
N ILE A 7 -7.20 0.61 10.14
CA ILE A 7 -8.43 -0.19 10.06
C ILE A 7 -9.26 0.33 8.87
N VAL A 8 -9.09 -0.31 7.71
CA VAL A 8 -9.78 0.03 6.46
C VAL A 8 -10.69 -1.12 6.03
N PRO A 9 -12.00 -0.90 5.84
CA PRO A 9 -12.90 -1.90 5.28
C PRO A 9 -12.51 -2.31 3.85
N ASP A 10 -12.74 -3.57 3.47
CA ASP A 10 -12.30 -4.09 2.15
C ASP A 10 -12.91 -3.33 0.96
N ALA A 11 -14.14 -2.82 1.11
CA ALA A 11 -14.79 -2.00 0.09
C ALA A 11 -14.06 -0.67 -0.13
N ASP A 12 -13.60 -0.06 0.95
CA ASP A 12 -12.88 1.21 0.94
C ASP A 12 -11.46 1.02 0.41
N ALA A 13 -10.77 -0.05 0.81
CA ALA A 13 -9.47 -0.40 0.25
C ALA A 13 -9.52 -0.53 -1.28
N ARG A 14 -10.50 -1.27 -1.81
CA ARG A 14 -10.72 -1.39 -3.27
C ARG A 14 -11.03 -0.06 -3.93
N ARG A 15 -11.81 0.81 -3.27
CA ARG A 15 -12.15 2.14 -3.78
C ARG A 15 -10.92 3.04 -3.83
N LEU A 16 -10.10 3.06 -2.77
CA LEU A 16 -8.89 3.85 -2.67
C LEU A 16 -7.87 3.46 -3.75
N LEU A 17 -7.66 2.16 -3.98
CA LEU A 17 -6.80 1.67 -5.05
C LEU A 17 -7.27 2.17 -6.43
N LYS A 18 -8.58 2.12 -6.71
CA LYS A 18 -9.16 2.65 -7.96
C LYS A 18 -8.98 4.18 -8.11
N LEU A 19 -8.86 4.91 -7.01
CA LEU A 19 -8.63 6.35 -7.01
C LEU A 19 -7.13 6.72 -7.13
N GLY A 20 -6.24 5.74 -7.24
CA GLY A 20 -4.81 5.96 -7.44
C GLY A 20 -3.96 5.90 -6.17
N VAL A 21 -4.52 5.42 -5.04
CA VAL A 21 -3.69 5.00 -3.91
C VAL A 21 -2.83 3.81 -4.36
N ALA A 22 -1.54 3.88 -4.08
CA ALA A 22 -0.56 2.90 -4.56
C ALA A 22 -0.62 1.58 -3.81
N GLN A 23 -0.92 1.62 -2.51
CA GLN A 23 -1.10 0.42 -1.68
C GLN A 23 -1.96 0.75 -0.44
N VAL A 24 -2.73 -0.23 0.04
CA VAL A 24 -3.52 -0.13 1.28
C VAL A 24 -3.15 -1.28 2.21
N PHE A 25 -2.72 -0.95 3.42
CA PHE A 25 -2.41 -1.90 4.49
C PHE A 25 -3.48 -1.87 5.57
N THR A 26 -3.98 -3.04 5.94
CA THR A 26 -5.04 -3.29 6.91
C THR A 26 -4.50 -4.14 8.07
N PRO A 27 -5.24 -4.32 9.18
CA PRO A 27 -4.81 -5.22 10.26
C PRO A 27 -4.69 -6.70 9.84
N LYS A 28 -5.19 -7.06 8.64
CA LYS A 28 -5.04 -8.41 8.07
C LYS A 28 -3.65 -8.60 7.46
N ASP A 29 -2.97 -7.51 7.13
CA ASP A 29 -1.61 -7.51 6.60
C ASP A 29 -0.66 -7.54 7.79
N PHE A 30 -0.10 -8.73 8.05
CA PHE A 30 0.87 -8.97 9.11
C PHE A 30 2.26 -9.15 8.51
N GLY A 31 3.31 -8.92 9.32
CA GLY A 31 4.70 -9.01 8.85
C GLY A 31 5.26 -7.63 8.52
N ILE A 32 5.88 -7.00 9.52
CA ILE A 32 6.40 -5.64 9.35
C ILE A 32 7.49 -5.56 8.28
N ASN A 33 8.34 -6.58 8.16
CA ASN A 33 9.40 -6.61 7.15
C ASN A 33 8.80 -6.64 5.74
N ASP A 34 7.80 -7.50 5.51
CA ASP A 34 7.15 -7.63 4.20
C ASP A 34 6.43 -6.34 3.80
N ILE A 35 5.73 -5.70 4.76
CA ILE A 35 5.09 -4.39 4.56
C ILE A 35 6.15 -3.33 4.18
N MET A 36 7.29 -3.30 4.87
CA MET A 36 8.35 -2.35 4.58
C MET A 36 8.97 -2.58 3.19
N ASP A 37 9.18 -3.83 2.80
CA ASP A 37 9.68 -4.20 1.47
C ASP A 37 8.71 -3.78 0.36
N GLU A 38 7.41 -3.95 0.58
CA GLU A 38 6.37 -3.46 -0.34
C GLU A 38 6.37 -1.92 -0.45
N ILE A 39 6.52 -1.20 0.67
CA ILE A 39 6.61 0.26 0.66
C ILE A 39 7.83 0.71 -0.16
N VAL A 40 9.00 0.08 0.03
CA VAL A 40 10.21 0.38 -0.75
C VAL A 40 9.98 0.10 -2.23
N THR A 41 9.31 -1.01 -2.56
CA THR A 41 8.95 -1.37 -3.94
C THR A 41 8.06 -0.31 -4.58
N VAL A 42 7.05 0.18 -3.87
CA VAL A 42 6.17 1.27 -4.31
C VAL A 42 6.95 2.55 -4.58
N ILE A 43 7.92 2.89 -3.73
CA ILE A 43 8.80 4.06 -3.91
C ILE A 43 9.66 3.90 -5.16
N ARG A 44 10.32 2.74 -5.35
CA ARG A 44 11.19 2.48 -6.52
C ARG A 44 10.44 2.66 -7.84
N LYS A 45 9.26 2.05 -7.96
CA LYS A 45 8.41 2.17 -9.14
C LYS A 45 8.01 3.61 -9.44
N ALA A 46 7.68 4.40 -8.40
CA ALA A 46 7.28 5.79 -8.57
C ALA A 46 8.42 6.71 -9.05
N HIS A 47 9.67 6.29 -8.87
CA HIS A 47 10.87 7.04 -9.24
C HIS A 47 11.68 6.36 -10.36
N SER A 48 11.13 5.34 -11.01
CA SER A 48 11.80 4.58 -12.08
C SER A 48 13.17 4.01 -11.65
N LEU A 49 13.21 3.45 -10.44
CA LEU A 49 14.41 2.88 -9.80
C LEU A 49 14.37 1.33 -9.76
N ASP A 50 13.78 0.73 -10.80
CA ASP A 50 13.63 -0.72 -10.93
C ASP A 50 14.99 -1.45 -10.87
#